data_AF-A0A0M1JHB7-F1
#
_entry.id   AF-A0A0M1JHB7-F1
#
_cell.length_a   1.000
_cell.length_b   1.000
_cell.length_c   1.000
_cell.angle_alpha   90.00
_cell.angle_beta   90.00
_cell.angle_gamma   90.00
#
_symmetry.space_group_name_H-M   'P 1'
#
loop_
_entity.id
_entity.type
_entity.pdbx_description
1 polymer ?
#
loop_
_entity_poly.entity_id
_entity_poly.type
_entity_poly.pdbx_seq_one_letter_code
_entity_poly.pdbx_strand_id
1 'polypeptide(L)'
;VSKELNEEKIDVILWDENPAQFVINAMAPVEVVSIIFDEDSDSMDVAVKESDVSQAIGHRGQNVRLASQLTGWELNVMNEFKAEEKREAEAQNLINLFRNQLHVDEEVATALVEEGFTSLDEIAYVPIAELLDIEEFDEPLVEQLRRNAKDALVTKAIAKEEVNGIAPDLLAFEGMDNELAFKMVARGVVTVENLAEQSVDELMEIEGMDKQRAAAMIMKAREPWFSADAQNT
;
A
#
# COMPACT_ATOMS: atom_id res chain seq x y z
N VAL A 1 -41.33 -14.66 -9.90
CA VAL A 1 -40.28 -13.62 -10.02
C VAL A 1 -39.44 -13.80 -11.29
N SER A 2 -38.87 -14.99 -11.56
CA SER A 2 -38.02 -15.25 -12.75
C SER A 2 -38.66 -15.02 -14.14
N LYS A 3 -40.00 -15.14 -14.28
CA LYS A 3 -40.71 -14.84 -15.55
C LYS A 3 -40.81 -13.34 -15.89
N GLU A 4 -40.53 -12.45 -14.94
CA GLU A 4 -40.61 -11.00 -15.14
C GLU A 4 -39.25 -10.36 -15.43
N LEU A 5 -38.16 -11.13 -15.30
CA LEU A 5 -36.75 -10.68 -15.42
C LEU A 5 -35.99 -11.36 -16.57
N ASN A 6 -36.67 -11.68 -17.68
CA ASN A 6 -36.03 -12.24 -18.89
C ASN A 6 -35.11 -13.47 -18.64
N GLU A 7 -35.51 -14.37 -17.73
CA GLU A 7 -34.74 -15.61 -17.41
C GLU A 7 -33.37 -15.39 -16.75
N GLU A 8 -33.16 -14.25 -16.08
CA GLU A 8 -31.98 -14.05 -15.25
C GLU A 8 -31.87 -15.10 -14.13
N LYS A 9 -30.65 -15.62 -13.91
CA LYS A 9 -30.35 -16.55 -12.81
C LYS A 9 -30.24 -15.76 -11.52
N ILE A 10 -31.12 -16.04 -10.56
CA ILE A 10 -31.16 -15.37 -9.27
C ILE A 10 -30.73 -16.37 -8.21
N ASP A 11 -29.65 -16.05 -7.52
CA ASP A 11 -29.17 -16.79 -6.37
C ASP A 11 -29.58 -16.07 -5.08
N VAL A 12 -30.04 -16.83 -4.09
CA VAL A 12 -30.42 -16.30 -2.77
C VAL A 12 -29.38 -16.75 -1.78
N ILE A 13 -28.68 -15.78 -1.17
CA ILE A 13 -27.64 -16.04 -0.19
C ILE A 13 -28.08 -15.62 1.21
N LEU A 14 -27.42 -16.16 2.23
CA LEU A 14 -27.62 -15.75 3.60
C LEU A 14 -26.77 -14.52 3.90
N TRP A 15 -27.40 -13.46 4.40
CA TRP A 15 -26.68 -12.30 4.92
C TRP A 15 -26.12 -12.61 6.31
N ASP A 16 -24.94 -12.07 6.61
CA ASP A 16 -24.27 -12.18 7.91
C ASP A 16 -23.65 -10.83 8.29
N GLU A 17 -23.57 -10.54 9.59
CA GLU A 17 -22.91 -9.33 10.11
C GLU A 17 -21.38 -9.45 10.03
N ASN A 18 -20.85 -10.67 10.11
CA ASN A 18 -19.43 -10.91 9.95
C ASN A 18 -19.08 -10.86 8.45
N PRO A 19 -18.19 -9.93 8.03
CA PRO A 19 -17.88 -9.74 6.61
C PRO A 19 -17.23 -10.99 6.00
N ALA A 20 -16.43 -11.75 6.76
CA ALA A 20 -15.87 -13.02 6.34
C ALA A 20 -16.96 -14.01 5.97
N GLN A 21 -17.93 -14.20 6.88
CA GLN A 21 -19.01 -15.14 6.70
C GLN A 21 -19.94 -14.70 5.57
N PHE A 22 -20.17 -13.40 5.42
CA PHE A 22 -20.97 -12.86 4.33
C PHE A 22 -20.31 -13.08 2.96
N VAL A 23 -18.99 -12.92 2.84
CA VAL A 23 -18.24 -13.25 1.62
C VAL A 23 -18.31 -14.74 1.32
N ILE A 24 -18.13 -15.61 2.32
CA ILE A 24 -18.30 -17.08 2.14
C ILE A 24 -19.69 -17.39 1.58
N ASN A 25 -20.73 -16.76 2.13
CA ASN A 25 -22.11 -16.96 1.66
C ASN A 25 -22.32 -16.40 0.24
N ALA A 26 -21.69 -15.27 -0.10
CA ALA A 26 -21.75 -14.64 -1.43
C ALA A 26 -21.02 -15.42 -2.51
N MET A 27 -20.02 -16.23 -2.15
CA MET A 27 -19.27 -17.09 -3.07
C MET A 27 -19.97 -18.43 -3.35
N ALA A 28 -21.10 -18.71 -2.70
CA ALA A 28 -21.88 -19.93 -2.92
C ALA A 28 -22.24 -20.10 -4.41
N PRO A 29 -22.14 -21.32 -4.98
CA PRO A 29 -21.96 -22.61 -4.32
C PRO A 29 -20.49 -23.05 -4.10
N VAL A 30 -19.51 -22.17 -4.34
CA VAL A 30 -18.09 -22.53 -4.20
C VAL A 30 -17.69 -22.58 -2.72
N GLU A 31 -16.97 -23.63 -2.33
CA GLU A 31 -16.39 -23.74 -1.00
C GLU A 31 -15.11 -22.91 -0.90
N VAL A 32 -15.13 -21.91 -0.02
CA VAL A 32 -13.96 -21.11 0.34
C VAL A 32 -13.10 -21.88 1.34
N VAL A 33 -11.80 -21.96 1.06
CA VAL A 33 -10.80 -22.65 1.89
C VAL A 33 -10.27 -21.72 2.97
N SER A 34 -9.90 -20.49 2.60
CA SER A 34 -9.45 -19.46 3.52
C SER A 34 -9.69 -18.07 2.94
N ILE A 35 -9.73 -17.07 3.82
CA ILE A 35 -9.83 -15.66 3.46
C ILE A 35 -8.74 -14.90 4.23
N ILE A 36 -8.03 -14.03 3.53
CA ILE A 36 -7.07 -13.08 4.12
C ILE A 36 -7.67 -11.68 3.96
N PHE A 37 -7.65 -10.91 5.04
CA PHE A 37 -8.21 -9.56 5.11
C PHE A 37 -7.11 -8.53 4.96
N ASP A 38 -7.36 -7.55 4.10
CA ASP A 38 -6.58 -6.33 4.03
C ASP A 38 -7.51 -5.14 4.29
N GLU A 39 -7.52 -4.68 5.54
CA GLU A 39 -8.36 -3.56 5.97
C GLU A 39 -7.87 -2.22 5.41
N ASP A 40 -6.59 -2.09 5.06
CA ASP A 40 -6.04 -0.84 4.53
C ASP A 40 -6.51 -0.60 3.09
N SER A 41 -6.69 -1.67 2.31
CA SER A 41 -7.13 -1.61 0.92
C SER A 41 -8.61 -1.94 0.69
N ASP A 42 -9.38 -2.18 1.75
CA ASP A 42 -10.76 -2.69 1.69
C ASP A 42 -10.88 -3.92 0.76
N SER A 43 -9.90 -4.82 0.82
CA SER A 43 -9.82 -5.99 -0.05
C SER A 43 -9.72 -7.31 0.73
N MET A 44 -10.15 -8.39 0.09
CA MET A 44 -10.06 -9.74 0.61
C MET A 44 -9.52 -10.70 -0.44
N ASP A 45 -8.49 -11.45 -0.07
CA ASP A 45 -8.03 -12.58 -0.86
C ASP A 45 -8.79 -13.84 -0.47
N VAL A 46 -9.50 -14.42 -1.43
CA VAL A 46 -10.35 -15.59 -1.25
C VAL A 46 -9.67 -16.79 -1.89
N ALA A 47 -9.20 -17.72 -1.06
CA ALA A 47 -8.62 -18.97 -1.52
C ALA A 47 -9.71 -20.03 -1.71
N VAL A 48 -9.72 -20.68 -2.86
CA VAL A 48 -10.64 -21.79 -3.19
C VAL A 48 -9.84 -22.99 -3.71
N LYS A 49 -10.49 -24.16 -3.79
CA LYS A 49 -9.89 -25.34 -4.42
C LYS A 49 -9.56 -25.05 -5.88
N GLU A 50 -8.48 -25.64 -6.40
CA GLU A 50 -8.04 -25.43 -7.78
C GLU A 50 -9.14 -25.73 -8.81
N SER A 51 -9.98 -26.75 -8.56
CA SER A 51 -11.12 -27.11 -9.42
C SER A 51 -12.17 -26.01 -9.53
N ASP A 52 -12.29 -25.17 -8.50
CA ASP A 52 -13.43 -24.28 -8.31
C ASP A 52 -13.08 -22.81 -8.64
N VAL A 53 -11.80 -22.49 -8.87
CA VAL A 53 -11.33 -21.13 -9.24
C VAL A 53 -12.13 -20.56 -10.41
N SER A 54 -12.33 -21.36 -11.47
CA SER A 54 -13.05 -20.93 -12.67
C SER A 54 -14.52 -20.60 -12.37
N GLN A 55 -15.15 -21.39 -11.51
CA GLN A 55 -16.53 -21.18 -11.08
C GLN A 55 -16.66 -19.96 -10.16
N ALA A 56 -15.72 -19.81 -9.22
CA ALA A 56 -15.65 -18.70 -8.28
C ALA A 56 -15.52 -17.35 -9.00
N ILE A 57 -14.65 -17.27 -10.01
CA ILE A 57 -14.51 -16.07 -10.85
C ILE A 57 -15.78 -15.89 -11.71
N GLY A 58 -16.30 -16.97 -12.29
CA GLY A 58 -17.45 -16.94 -13.18
C GLY A 58 -17.12 -16.37 -14.56
N HIS A 59 -18.09 -16.44 -15.49
CA HIS A 59 -17.87 -15.99 -16.86
C HIS A 59 -17.55 -14.49 -16.91
N ARG A 60 -16.35 -14.13 -17.42
CA ARG A 60 -15.82 -12.75 -17.42
C ARG A 60 -15.73 -12.11 -16.03
N GLY A 61 -15.53 -12.90 -14.97
CA GLY A 61 -15.44 -12.36 -13.62
C GLY A 61 -16.79 -11.89 -13.08
N GLN A 62 -17.91 -12.34 -13.64
CA GLN A 62 -19.23 -11.87 -13.22
C GLN A 62 -19.51 -12.23 -11.76
N ASN A 63 -19.17 -13.43 -11.32
CA ASN A 63 -19.53 -13.91 -10.00
C ASN A 63 -18.75 -13.17 -8.91
N VAL A 64 -17.42 -13.12 -9.03
CA VAL A 64 -16.56 -12.35 -8.11
C VAL A 64 -16.93 -10.87 -8.06
N ARG A 65 -17.34 -10.27 -9.20
CA ARG A 65 -17.76 -8.87 -9.26
C ARG A 65 -19.10 -8.63 -8.56
N LEU A 66 -20.07 -9.53 -8.73
CA LEU A 66 -21.34 -9.45 -8.03
C LEU A 66 -21.15 -9.64 -6.53
N ALA A 67 -20.33 -10.61 -6.11
CA ALA A 67 -19.98 -10.82 -4.72
C ALA A 67 -19.28 -9.58 -4.12
N SER A 68 -18.31 -9.01 -4.82
CA SER A 68 -17.61 -7.77 -4.43
C SER A 68 -18.55 -6.58 -4.30
N GLN A 69 -19.48 -6.39 -5.25
CA GLN A 69 -20.49 -5.33 -5.18
C GLN A 69 -21.49 -5.54 -4.03
N LEU A 70 -21.78 -6.80 -3.71
CA LEU A 70 -22.73 -7.17 -2.67
C LEU A 70 -22.14 -7.02 -1.26
N THR A 71 -20.87 -7.40 -1.09
CA THR A 71 -20.16 -7.31 0.20
C THR A 71 -19.56 -5.93 0.43
N GLY A 72 -19.27 -5.18 -0.63
CA GLY A 72 -18.61 -3.88 -0.57
C GLY A 72 -17.08 -3.98 -0.51
N TRP A 73 -16.51 -5.19 -0.59
CA TRP A 73 -15.08 -5.45 -0.53
C TRP A 73 -14.54 -5.81 -1.92
N GLU A 74 -13.30 -5.43 -2.23
CA GLU A 74 -12.62 -5.93 -3.43
C GLU A 74 -12.20 -7.39 -3.22
N LEU A 75 -12.71 -8.32 -4.04
CA LEU A 75 -12.47 -9.74 -3.86
C LEU A 75 -11.46 -10.28 -4.88
N ASN A 76 -10.36 -10.83 -4.38
CA ASN A 76 -9.29 -11.43 -5.17
C ASN A 76 -9.32 -12.96 -5.03
N VAL A 77 -9.78 -13.65 -6.07
CA VAL A 77 -9.92 -15.12 -6.02
C VAL A 77 -8.66 -15.80 -6.52
N MET A 78 -8.12 -16.73 -5.73
CA MET A 78 -6.97 -17.56 -6.10
C MET A 78 -7.13 -19.01 -5.64
N ASN A 79 -6.28 -19.91 -6.12
CA ASN A 79 -6.26 -21.27 -5.60
C ASN A 79 -5.52 -21.32 -4.25
N GLU A 80 -5.82 -22.36 -3.47
CA GLU A 80 -5.20 -22.61 -2.15
C GLU A 80 -3.67 -22.65 -2.19
N PHE A 81 -3.06 -23.21 -3.24
CA PHE A 81 -1.61 -23.27 -3.38
C PHE A 81 -0.97 -21.88 -3.54
N LYS A 82 -1.57 -21.01 -4.37
CA LYS A 82 -1.11 -19.64 -4.55
C LYS A 82 -1.33 -18.79 -3.31
N ALA A 83 -2.40 -19.05 -2.57
CA ALA A 83 -2.64 -18.37 -1.29
C ALA A 83 -1.54 -18.71 -0.29
N GLU A 84 -1.09 -19.99 -0.24
CA GLU A 84 0.03 -20.40 0.61
C GLU A 84 1.34 -19.76 0.16
N GLU A 85 1.68 -19.82 -1.14
CA GLU A 85 2.88 -19.16 -1.68
C GLU A 85 2.90 -17.66 -1.39
N LYS A 86 1.75 -16.99 -1.51
CA LYS A 86 1.60 -15.57 -1.19
C LYS A 86 1.83 -15.31 0.30
N ARG A 87 1.26 -16.12 1.19
CA ARG A 87 1.45 -16.00 2.64
C ARG A 87 2.91 -16.20 3.04
N GLU A 88 3.58 -17.22 2.50
CA GLU A 88 5.01 -17.46 2.75
C GLU A 88 5.86 -16.27 2.27
N ALA A 89 5.57 -15.72 1.08
CA ALA A 89 6.27 -14.56 0.56
C ALA A 89 6.03 -13.30 1.41
N GLU A 90 4.80 -13.07 1.88
CA GLU A 90 4.45 -11.97 2.77
C GLU A 90 5.14 -12.09 4.13
N ALA A 91 5.13 -13.27 4.74
CA ALA A 91 5.86 -13.55 5.97
C ALA A 91 7.35 -13.25 5.81
N GLN A 92 7.98 -13.69 4.71
CA GLN A 92 9.38 -13.39 4.44
C GLN A 92 9.64 -11.89 4.23
N ASN A 93 8.71 -11.18 3.59
CA ASN A 93 8.80 -9.72 3.43
C ASN A 93 8.71 -9.00 4.77
N LEU A 94 7.81 -9.44 5.67
CA LEU A 94 7.68 -8.90 7.02
C LEU A 94 8.93 -9.16 7.86
N ILE A 95 9.49 -10.38 7.81
CA ILE A 95 10.76 -10.71 8.48
C ILE A 95 11.86 -9.75 8.00
N ASN A 96 12.00 -9.56 6.68
CA ASN A 96 12.99 -8.64 6.12
C ASN A 96 12.73 -7.19 6.52
N LEU A 97 11.47 -6.75 6.58
CA LEU A 97 11.07 -5.43 7.05
C LEU A 97 11.50 -5.20 8.50
N PHE A 98 11.17 -6.14 9.39
CA PHE A 98 11.51 -6.04 10.81
C PHE A 98 13.00 -6.08 11.04
N ARG A 99 13.74 -6.95 10.37
CA ARG A 99 15.22 -6.98 10.44
C ARG A 99 15.83 -5.63 10.06
N ASN A 100 15.36 -5.02 8.97
CA ASN A 100 15.92 -3.77 8.46
C ASN A 100 15.51 -2.55 9.30
N GLN A 101 14.25 -2.47 9.72
CA GLN A 101 13.72 -1.30 10.43
C GLN A 101 13.99 -1.36 11.93
N LEU A 102 13.84 -2.54 12.54
CA LEU A 102 14.05 -2.74 13.97
C LEU A 102 15.49 -3.12 14.32
N HIS A 103 16.35 -3.37 13.31
CA HIS A 103 17.75 -3.73 13.48
C HIS A 103 17.94 -4.97 14.37
N VAL A 104 17.09 -5.97 14.14
CA VAL A 104 17.09 -7.24 14.89
C VAL A 104 17.58 -8.40 14.02
N ASP A 105 17.91 -9.52 14.67
CA ASP A 105 18.25 -10.74 13.98
C ASP A 105 17.00 -11.43 13.38
N GLU A 106 17.26 -12.52 12.66
CA GLU A 106 16.21 -13.28 11.98
C GLU A 106 15.32 -14.04 12.97
N GLU A 107 15.88 -14.52 14.08
CA GLU A 107 15.14 -15.25 15.11
C GLU A 107 14.07 -14.37 15.76
N VAL A 108 14.45 -13.15 16.17
CA VAL A 108 13.51 -12.17 16.76
C VAL A 108 12.47 -11.71 15.73
N ALA A 109 12.87 -11.48 14.48
CA ALA A 109 11.95 -11.06 13.43
C ALA A 109 10.93 -12.16 13.07
N THR A 110 11.34 -13.43 13.07
CA THR A 110 10.43 -14.56 12.86
C THR A 110 9.46 -14.71 14.01
N ALA A 111 9.91 -14.60 15.26
CA ALA A 111 9.02 -14.64 16.44
C ALA A 111 7.93 -13.57 16.37
N LEU A 112 8.25 -12.34 15.94
CA LEU A 112 7.25 -11.28 15.73
C LEU A 112 6.18 -11.69 14.70
N VAL A 113 6.59 -12.28 13.57
CA VAL A 113 5.64 -12.67 12.52
C VAL A 113 4.79 -13.88 12.94
N GLU A 114 5.37 -14.84 13.68
CA GLU A 114 4.65 -16.01 14.19
C GLU A 114 3.58 -15.62 15.23
N GLU A 115 3.87 -14.61 16.06
CA GLU A 115 2.92 -14.01 17.00
C GLU A 115 1.87 -13.12 16.30
N GLY A 116 1.99 -12.92 14.99
CA GLY A 116 0.99 -12.24 14.17
C GLY A 116 1.21 -10.73 14.03
N PHE A 117 2.38 -10.20 14.38
CA PHE A 117 2.69 -8.79 14.13
C PHE A 117 2.88 -8.55 12.63
N THR A 118 2.08 -7.66 12.07
CA THR A 118 2.07 -7.34 10.64
C THR A 118 2.61 -5.94 10.34
N SER A 119 2.76 -5.09 11.37
CA SER A 119 3.17 -3.70 11.19
C SER A 119 4.11 -3.18 12.29
N LEU A 120 4.84 -2.11 11.98
CA LEU A 120 5.67 -1.40 12.95
C LEU A 120 4.83 -0.64 13.99
N ASP A 121 3.61 -0.25 13.61
CA ASP A 121 2.68 0.46 14.48
C ASP A 121 2.22 -0.43 15.65
N GLU A 122 1.88 -1.69 15.36
CA GLU A 122 1.55 -2.67 16.41
C GLU A 122 2.70 -2.79 17.42
N ILE A 123 3.93 -3.00 16.95
CA ILE A 123 5.10 -3.12 17.81
C ILE A 123 5.32 -1.85 18.65
N ALA A 124 5.08 -0.66 18.08
CA ALA A 124 5.28 0.61 18.79
C ALA A 124 4.24 0.86 19.90
N TYR A 125 2.98 0.45 19.71
CA TYR A 125 1.84 0.85 20.54
C TYR A 125 1.19 -0.26 21.37
N VAL A 126 1.41 -1.53 21.05
CA VAL A 126 0.91 -2.68 21.81
C VAL A 126 1.43 -2.65 23.26
N PRO A 127 0.63 -3.10 24.24
CA PRO A 127 1.08 -3.21 25.63
C PRO A 127 2.36 -4.03 25.76
N ILE A 128 3.30 -3.56 26.59
CA ILE A 128 4.60 -4.24 26.81
C ILE A 128 4.39 -5.68 27.30
N ALA A 129 3.32 -5.93 28.05
CA ALA A 129 2.98 -7.28 28.53
C ALA A 129 2.78 -8.28 27.39
N GLU A 130 2.13 -7.89 26.29
CA GLU A 130 1.89 -8.81 25.15
C GLU A 130 3.20 -9.15 24.43
N LEU A 131 4.12 -8.20 24.33
CA LEU A 131 5.46 -8.46 23.77
C LEU A 131 6.34 -9.29 24.70
N LEU A 132 6.12 -9.22 26.02
CA LEU A 132 6.85 -10.01 27.02
C LEU A 132 6.29 -11.42 27.21
N ASP A 133 5.10 -11.71 26.70
CA ASP A 133 4.54 -13.06 26.71
C ASP A 133 5.27 -13.98 25.71
N ILE A 134 5.99 -13.41 24.76
CA ILE A 134 6.86 -14.12 23.81
C ILE A 134 8.09 -14.64 24.56
N GLU A 135 8.29 -15.97 24.59
CA GLU A 135 9.33 -16.61 25.42
C GLU A 135 10.75 -16.11 25.09
N GLU A 136 10.98 -15.72 23.83
CA GLU A 136 12.25 -15.24 23.32
C GLU A 136 12.57 -13.80 23.74
N PHE A 137 11.61 -13.05 24.29
CA PHE A 137 11.76 -11.61 24.53
C PHE A 137 12.00 -11.26 26.00
N ASP A 138 12.93 -10.35 26.23
CA ASP A 138 13.18 -9.75 27.54
C ASP A 138 12.82 -8.25 27.56
N GLU A 139 12.65 -7.70 28.76
CA GLU A 139 12.33 -6.28 28.96
C GLU A 139 13.26 -5.31 28.20
N PRO A 140 14.59 -5.47 28.22
CA PRO A 140 15.46 -4.59 27.44
C PRO A 140 15.31 -4.73 25.92
N LEU A 141 15.08 -5.95 25.40
CA LEU A 141 14.81 -6.14 23.97
C LEU A 141 13.49 -5.49 23.56
N VAL A 142 12.42 -5.67 24.32
CA VAL A 142 11.12 -5.06 24.03
C VAL A 142 11.20 -3.52 24.02
N GLU A 143 11.88 -2.93 25.00
CA GLU A 143 12.11 -1.48 25.01
C GLU A 143 12.89 -1.00 23.77
N GLN A 144 13.91 -1.75 23.36
CA GLN A 144 14.69 -1.47 22.16
C GLN A 144 13.83 -1.59 20.88
N LEU A 145 13.05 -2.67 20.74
CA LEU A 145 12.14 -2.89 19.62
C LEU A 145 11.15 -1.74 19.48
N ARG A 146 10.52 -1.32 20.58
CA ARG A 146 9.58 -0.18 20.59
C ARG A 146 10.25 1.12 20.21
N ARG A 147 11.48 1.35 20.69
CA ARG A 147 12.24 2.55 20.34
C ARG A 147 12.54 2.59 18.86
N ASN A 148 13.07 1.49 18.31
CA ASN A 148 13.42 1.39 16.91
C ASN A 148 12.18 1.48 16.01
N ALA A 149 11.06 0.87 16.41
CA ALA A 149 9.78 0.99 15.71
C ALA A 149 9.32 2.46 15.66
N LYS A 150 9.34 3.16 16.79
CA LYS A 150 8.99 4.60 16.85
C LYS A 150 9.93 5.45 16.01
N ASP A 151 11.24 5.22 16.09
CA ASP A 151 12.23 5.96 15.31
C ASP A 151 12.05 5.72 13.79
N ALA A 152 11.74 4.49 13.39
CA ALA A 152 11.40 4.15 12.00
C ALA A 152 10.10 4.83 11.55
N LEU A 153 9.05 4.84 12.38
CA LEU A 153 7.79 5.52 12.09
C LEU A 153 7.98 7.03 11.96
N VAL A 154 8.78 7.65 12.84
CA VAL A 154 9.13 9.07 12.76
C VAL A 154 9.88 9.36 11.46
N THR A 155 10.87 8.53 11.11
CA THR A 155 11.61 8.67 9.84
C THR A 155 10.68 8.56 8.64
N LYS A 156 9.75 7.60 8.65
CA LYS A 156 8.72 7.42 7.61
C LYS A 156 7.76 8.61 7.56
N ALA A 157 7.38 9.18 8.70
CA ALA A 157 6.51 10.35 8.79
C ALA A 157 7.21 11.61 8.26
N ILE A 158 8.48 11.83 8.60
CA ILE A 158 9.29 12.94 8.08
C ILE A 158 9.42 12.81 6.56
N ALA A 159 9.75 11.62 6.05
CA ALA A 159 9.80 11.38 4.61
C ALA A 159 8.43 11.68 3.94
N LYS A 160 7.31 11.28 4.56
CA LYS A 160 5.98 11.57 4.04
C LYS A 160 5.62 13.07 4.11
N GLU A 161 6.01 13.77 5.17
CA GLU A 161 5.80 15.22 5.33
C GLU A 161 6.64 16.05 4.37
N GLU A 162 7.90 15.66 4.12
CA GLU A 162 8.74 16.31 3.12
C GLU A 162 8.09 16.24 1.73
N VAL A 163 7.45 15.11 1.37
CA VAL A 163 6.71 14.99 0.11
C VAL A 163 5.39 15.78 0.12
N ASN A 164 4.67 15.81 1.25
CA ASN A 164 3.43 16.59 1.38
C ASN A 164 3.66 18.11 1.38
N GLY A 165 4.88 18.58 1.67
CA GLY A 165 5.27 19.98 1.52
C GLY A 165 5.34 20.43 0.06
N ILE A 166 5.34 19.50 -0.90
CA ILE A 166 5.40 19.78 -2.33
C ILE A 166 4.01 20.10 -2.85
N ALA A 167 3.88 21.21 -3.59
CA ALA A 167 2.65 21.56 -4.27
C ALA A 167 2.25 20.42 -5.24
N PRO A 168 0.97 20.02 -5.26
CA PRO A 168 0.49 18.93 -6.13
C PRO A 168 0.80 19.21 -7.62
N ASP A 169 0.87 20.48 -8.02
CA ASP A 169 1.25 20.92 -9.36
C ASP A 169 2.70 20.58 -9.73
N LEU A 170 3.61 20.57 -8.74
CA LEU A 170 5.01 20.21 -8.92
C LEU A 170 5.19 18.68 -8.94
N LEU A 171 4.40 17.94 -8.16
CA LEU A 171 4.34 16.47 -8.19
C LEU A 171 3.75 15.94 -9.50
N ALA A 172 2.74 16.62 -10.06
CA ALA A 172 2.12 16.27 -11.34
C ALA A 172 2.95 16.70 -12.57
N PHE A 173 4.12 17.31 -12.35
CA PHE A 173 4.94 17.85 -13.43
C PHE A 173 5.61 16.74 -14.23
N GLU A 174 5.50 16.79 -15.56
CA GLU A 174 6.10 15.79 -16.45
C GLU A 174 7.61 15.69 -16.26
N GLY A 175 8.08 14.51 -15.82
CA GLY A 175 9.48 14.26 -15.53
C GLY A 175 9.87 14.50 -14.06
N MET A 176 8.92 14.71 -13.15
CA MET A 176 9.14 14.67 -11.71
C MET A 176 8.94 13.24 -11.19
N ASP A 177 10.03 12.59 -10.80
CA ASP A 177 10.00 11.28 -10.14
C ASP A 177 9.94 11.47 -8.62
N ASN A 178 9.38 10.51 -7.86
CA ASN A 178 9.32 10.61 -6.39
C ASN A 178 10.70 10.87 -5.77
N GLU A 179 11.74 10.19 -6.25
CA GLU A 179 13.12 10.38 -5.78
C GLU A 179 13.66 11.79 -6.08
N LEU A 180 13.27 12.37 -7.22
CA LEU A 180 13.65 13.72 -7.58
C LEU A 180 12.91 14.76 -6.73
N ALA A 181 11.62 14.52 -6.48
CA ALA A 181 10.78 15.35 -5.64
C ALA A 181 11.35 15.47 -4.21
N PHE A 182 11.81 14.36 -3.63
CA PHE A 182 12.53 14.37 -2.35
C PHE A 182 13.79 15.26 -2.38
N LYS A 183 14.62 15.12 -3.42
CA LYS A 183 15.87 15.90 -3.56
C LYS A 183 15.59 17.40 -3.79
N MET A 184 14.46 17.75 -4.39
CA MET A 184 14.00 19.14 -4.56
C MET A 184 13.56 19.77 -3.24
N VAL A 185 12.83 19.03 -2.39
CA VAL A 185 12.42 19.50 -1.06
C VAL A 185 13.60 19.77 -0.15
N ALA A 186 14.61 18.90 -0.18
CA ALA A 186 15.85 19.10 0.58
C ALA A 186 16.56 20.43 0.25
N ARG A 187 16.25 21.04 -0.91
CA ARG A 187 16.74 22.34 -1.37
C ARG A 187 15.73 23.48 -1.21
N GLY A 188 14.59 23.22 -0.60
CA GLY A 188 13.51 24.19 -0.40
C GLY A 188 12.66 24.45 -1.64
N VAL A 189 12.76 23.61 -2.69
CA VAL A 189 11.96 23.74 -3.90
C VAL A 189 10.66 22.96 -3.74
N VAL A 190 9.62 23.67 -3.29
CA VAL A 190 8.31 23.08 -2.96
C VAL A 190 7.18 23.48 -3.91
N THR A 191 7.38 24.50 -4.74
CA THR A 191 6.39 24.97 -5.73
C THR A 191 6.96 25.05 -7.14
N VAL A 192 6.08 25.08 -8.16
CA VAL A 192 6.48 25.33 -9.56
C VAL A 192 7.21 26.66 -9.71
N GLU A 193 6.86 27.66 -8.91
CA GLU A 193 7.56 28.96 -8.87
C GLU A 193 8.98 28.82 -8.33
N ASN A 194 9.19 28.08 -7.24
CA ASN A 194 10.54 27.82 -6.73
C ASN A 194 11.39 27.05 -7.75
N LEU A 195 10.78 26.12 -8.51
CA LEU A 195 11.47 25.42 -9.59
C LEU A 195 11.83 26.36 -10.75
N ALA A 196 10.98 27.33 -11.06
CA ALA A 196 11.23 28.35 -12.08
C ALA A 196 12.39 29.29 -11.70
N GLU A 197 12.61 29.53 -10.41
CA GLU A 197 13.70 30.37 -9.89
C GLU A 197 15.06 29.66 -9.91
N GLN A 198 15.10 28.32 -9.97
CA GLN A 198 16.34 27.55 -10.06
C GLN A 198 17.07 27.75 -11.40
N SER A 199 18.37 27.50 -11.37
CA SER A 199 19.24 27.44 -12.54
C SER A 199 19.53 26.01 -12.97
N VAL A 200 19.93 25.85 -14.25
CA VAL A 200 20.28 24.54 -14.81
C VAL A 200 21.47 23.92 -14.06
N ASP A 201 22.42 24.76 -13.64
CA ASP A 201 23.62 24.31 -12.93
C ASP A 201 23.28 23.81 -11.52
N GLU A 202 22.37 24.49 -10.81
CA GLU A 202 21.87 24.03 -9.51
C GLU A 202 21.15 22.68 -9.63
N LEU A 203 20.30 22.50 -10.65
CA LEU A 203 19.61 21.23 -10.86
C LEU A 203 20.55 20.08 -11.28
N MET A 204 21.66 20.38 -11.97
CA MET A 204 22.67 19.37 -12.35
C MET A 204 23.47 18.82 -11.15
N GLU A 205 23.44 19.48 -9.99
CA GLU A 205 24.02 18.93 -8.77
C GLU A 205 23.21 17.76 -8.19
N ILE A 206 22.01 17.50 -8.73
CA ILE A 206 21.18 16.37 -8.33
C ILE A 206 21.64 15.12 -9.09
N GLU A 207 22.01 14.06 -8.36
CA GLU A 207 22.37 12.78 -8.96
C GLU A 207 21.21 12.23 -9.81
N GLY A 208 21.47 11.98 -11.09
CA GLY A 208 20.48 11.51 -12.08
C GLY A 208 19.85 12.62 -12.93
N MET A 209 20.26 13.89 -12.76
CA MET A 209 19.75 15.01 -13.56
C MET A 209 20.62 15.30 -14.79
N ASP A 210 20.02 15.23 -15.97
CA ASP A 210 20.65 15.67 -17.21
C ASP A 210 20.41 17.15 -17.49
N LYS A 211 21.40 17.82 -18.09
CA LYS A 211 21.34 19.24 -18.48
C LYS A 211 20.10 19.59 -19.32
N GLN A 212 19.70 18.69 -20.22
CA GLN A 212 18.53 18.87 -21.07
C GLN A 212 17.22 18.76 -20.27
N ARG A 213 17.14 17.81 -19.33
CA ARG A 213 15.98 17.60 -18.46
C ARG A 213 15.81 18.79 -17.50
N ALA A 214 16.89 19.23 -16.87
CA ALA A 214 16.91 20.41 -16.01
C ALA A 214 16.46 21.68 -16.76
N ALA A 215 17.00 21.93 -17.96
CA ALA A 215 16.62 23.09 -18.76
C ALA A 215 15.15 23.04 -19.22
N ALA A 216 14.65 21.87 -19.61
CA ALA A 216 13.26 21.68 -20.01
C ALA A 216 12.30 21.91 -18.83
N MET A 217 12.64 21.41 -17.63
CA MET A 217 11.82 21.61 -16.44
C MET A 217 11.75 23.07 -16.01
N ILE A 218 12.89 23.78 -15.97
CA ILE A 218 12.92 25.21 -15.64
C ILE A 218 12.16 26.04 -16.68
N MET A 219 12.32 25.74 -17.97
CA MET A 219 11.65 26.47 -19.05
C MET A 219 10.13 26.32 -18.97
N LYS A 220 9.65 25.09 -18.73
CA LYS A 220 8.22 24.79 -18.59
C LYS A 220 7.65 25.32 -17.28
N ALA A 221 8.42 25.35 -16.20
CA ALA A 221 8.04 26.02 -14.95
C ALA A 221 7.92 27.55 -15.11
N ARG A 222 8.67 28.18 -16.04
CA ARG A 222 8.60 29.61 -16.38
C ARG A 222 7.53 29.98 -17.41
N GLU A 223 6.86 29.00 -18.02
CA GLU A 223 5.80 29.22 -19.03
C GLU A 223 4.68 30.18 -18.58
N PRO A 224 4.23 30.19 -17.30
CA PRO A 224 3.24 31.15 -16.82
C PRO A 224 3.72 32.62 -16.89
N TRP A 225 5.02 32.87 -16.71
CA TRP A 225 5.59 34.23 -16.76
C TRP A 225 5.68 34.75 -18.19
N PHE A 226 6.02 33.87 -19.14
CA PHE A 226 6.01 34.21 -20.57
C PHE A 226 4.59 34.45 -21.12
N SER A 227 3.59 33.84 -20.51
CA SER A 227 2.18 34.03 -20.87
C SER A 227 1.59 35.34 -20.32
N ALA A 228 2.06 35.79 -19.16
CA ALA A 228 1.63 37.04 -18.53
C ALA A 228 2.21 38.28 -19.25
N ASP A 229 3.45 38.21 -19.73
CA ASP A 229 4.07 39.28 -20.53
C ASP A 229 3.38 39.48 -21.89
N ALA A 230 2.72 38.45 -22.43
CA ALA A 230 1.97 38.54 -23.68
C ALA A 230 0.59 39.20 -23.55
N GLN A 231 0.05 39.37 -22.34
CA GLN A 231 -1.25 40.04 -22.11
C GLN A 231 -1.13 41.54 -21.80
N ASN A 232 0.08 42.07 -21.63
CA ASN A 232 0.30 43.48 -21.28
C ASN A 232 1.01 44.29 -22.40
N THR A 233 0.92 43.82 -23.66
CA THR A 233 1.38 44.56 -24.86
C THR A 233 0.22 44.83 -25.81
#